data_AF-A0A2B5HPQ6-F1
#
_entry.id   AF-A0A2B5HPQ6-F1
#
_cell.length_a   1.000
_cell.length_b   1.000
_cell.length_c   1.000
_cell.angle_alpha   90.00
_cell.angle_beta   90.00
_cell.angle_gamma   90.00
#
_symmetry.space_group_name_H-M   'P 1'
#
loop_
_entity.id
_entity.type
_entity.pdbx_description
1 polymer ?
#
loop_
_entity_poly.entity_id
_entity_poly.type
_entity_poly.pdbx_seq_one_letter_code
_entity_poly.pdbx_strand_id
1 'polypeptide(L)'
;MLLVQRVVTIKRDENGISIPIPSGMFNDAGVTDAVQVEVWSMLDGTVSFRIATICKLCGRGAKLYEIDMGPIKKKICAEDYCKLFGVYP
;
A
#
# COMPACT_ATOMS: atom_id res chain seq x y z
N MET A 1 -3.84 -11.95 11.71
CA MET A 1 -4.48 -11.28 10.56
C MET A 1 -5.53 -10.32 11.11
N LEU A 2 -5.18 -9.04 11.30
CA LEU A 2 -6.10 -8.03 11.82
C LEU A 2 -6.80 -7.37 10.64
N LEU A 3 -8.03 -7.79 10.34
CA LEU A 3 -8.90 -7.08 9.40
C LEU A 3 -9.65 -6.00 10.17
N VAL A 4 -9.05 -4.81 10.28
CA VAL A 4 -9.81 -3.63 10.72
C VAL A 4 -10.75 -3.26 9.58
N GLN A 5 -12.04 -3.51 9.76
CA GLN A 5 -13.08 -3.16 8.80
C GLN A 5 -13.82 -1.92 9.28
N ARG A 6 -14.09 -0.99 8.35
CA ARG A 6 -14.88 0.22 8.61
C ARG A 6 -15.89 0.40 7.49
N VAL A 7 -17.15 0.57 7.85
CA VAL A 7 -18.18 1.01 6.91
C VAL A 7 -18.03 2.52 6.74
N VAL A 8 -17.93 2.97 5.48
CA VAL A 8 -17.78 4.37 5.14
C VAL A 8 -18.77 4.75 4.04
N THR A 9 -19.27 5.97 4.08
CA THR A 9 -20.13 6.51 3.02
C THR A 9 -19.26 7.07 1.90
N ILE A 10 -19.52 6.61 0.67
CA ILE A 10 -18.82 7.10 -0.52
C ILE A 10 -19.48 8.36 -1.08
N LYS A 11 -18.72 9.20 -1.76
CA LYS A 11 -19.24 10.28 -2.61
C LYS A 11 -18.99 9.91 -4.06
N ARG A 12 -19.96 10.19 -4.94
CA ARG A 12 -19.84 9.93 -6.39
C ARG A 12 -20.09 11.21 -7.17
N ASP A 13 -19.26 11.44 -8.17
CA ASP A 13 -19.38 12.54 -9.11
C ASP A 13 -19.04 12.07 -10.54
N GLU A 14 -18.85 13.02 -11.45
CA GLU A 14 -18.52 12.78 -12.86
C GLU A 14 -17.13 12.17 -13.06
N ASN A 15 -16.20 12.35 -12.11
CA ASN A 15 -14.82 11.86 -12.18
C ASN A 15 -14.65 10.50 -11.49
N GLY A 16 -15.66 10.03 -10.74
CA GLY A 16 -15.68 8.69 -10.17
C GLY A 16 -16.25 8.63 -8.75
N ILE A 17 -15.65 7.78 -7.92
CA ILE A 17 -16.05 7.55 -6.53
C ILE A 17 -14.91 7.97 -5.60
N SER A 18 -15.23 8.82 -4.63
CA SER A 18 -14.36 9.16 -3.51
C SER A 18 -14.72 8.31 -2.28
N ILE A 19 -13.77 7.49 -1.83
CA ILE A 19 -13.89 6.69 -0.62
C ILE A 19 -13.06 7.35 0.49
N PRO A 20 -13.69 7.86 1.56
CA PRO A 20 -12.93 8.38 2.69
C PRO A 20 -12.34 7.21 3.48
N ILE A 21 -11.01 7.06 3.44
CA ILE A 21 -10.30 6.08 4.27
C ILE A 21 -9.98 6.75 5.61
N PRO A 22 -10.39 6.16 6.76
CA PRO A 22 -10.08 6.72 8.07
C PRO A 22 -8.58 6.90 8.30
N SER A 23 -8.18 8.05 8.85
CA SER A 23 -6.76 8.41 9.05
C SER A 23 -5.95 7.37 9.81
N GLY A 24 -6.56 6.70 10.81
CA GLY A 24 -5.91 5.60 11.53
C GLY A 24 -5.44 4.46 10.62
N MET A 25 -6.22 4.09 9.60
CA MET A 25 -5.87 3.01 8.67
C MET A 25 -4.78 3.42 7.67
N PHE A 26 -4.73 4.71 7.31
CA PHE A 26 -3.69 5.25 6.43
C PHE A 26 -2.33 5.37 7.15
N ASN A 27 -2.35 5.80 8.41
CA ASN A 27 -1.15 5.91 9.24
C ASN A 27 -0.47 4.56 9.43
N ASP A 28 -1.26 3.50 9.71
CA ASP A 28 -0.74 2.13 9.87
C ASP A 28 -0.08 1.63 8.56
N ALA A 29 -0.62 2.03 7.41
CA ALA A 29 -0.06 1.73 6.09
C ALA A 29 1.21 2.54 5.75
N GLY A 30 1.60 3.52 6.58
CA GLY A 30 2.79 4.37 6.37
C GLY A 30 2.62 5.40 5.25
N VAL A 31 1.38 5.84 5.01
CA VAL A 31 1.06 6.83 3.98
C VAL A 31 0.76 8.16 4.67
N THR A 32 1.64 9.14 4.49
CA THR A 32 1.54 10.46 5.12
C THR A 32 1.20 11.59 4.14
N ASP A 33 1.27 11.33 2.83
CA ASP A 33 1.05 12.29 1.74
C ASP A 33 0.18 11.69 0.63
N ALA A 34 -0.10 12.47 -0.42
CA ALA A 34 -0.74 12.00 -1.63
C ALA A 34 0.05 10.84 -2.26
N VAL A 35 -0.57 9.65 -2.31
CA VAL A 35 0.02 8.45 -2.91
C VAL A 35 -0.74 8.04 -4.16
N GLN A 36 0.01 7.58 -5.16
CA GLN A 36 -0.60 6.88 -6.29
C GLN A 36 -1.04 5.50 -5.83
N VAL A 37 -2.20 5.07 -6.33
CA VAL A 37 -2.76 3.74 -6.09
C VAL A 37 -3.09 3.09 -7.42
N GLU A 38 -2.94 1.78 -7.48
CA GLU A 38 -3.54 0.97 -8.54
C GLU A 38 -4.95 0.58 -8.09
N VAL A 39 -5.92 0.65 -9.01
CA VAL A 39 -7.32 0.29 -8.77
C VAL A 39 -7.72 -0.76 -9.80
N TRP A 40 -8.35 -1.85 -9.36
CA TRP A 40 -8.85 -2.90 -10.25
C TRP A 40 -10.19 -3.45 -9.76
N SER A 41 -10.96 -4.03 -10.67
CA SER A 41 -12.22 -4.70 -10.38
C SER A 41 -12.13 -6.20 -10.61
N MET A 42 -12.93 -6.95 -9.86
CA MET A 42 -13.16 -8.38 -10.05
C MET A 42 -14.57 -8.59 -10.65
N LEU A 43 -14.79 -9.74 -11.28
CA LEU A 43 -16.07 -10.08 -11.93
C LEU A 43 -17.25 -10.21 -10.95
N ASP A 44 -16.95 -10.41 -9.66
CA ASP A 44 -17.94 -10.48 -8.58
C ASP A 44 -18.41 -9.09 -8.11
N GLY A 45 -17.94 -8.02 -8.74
CA GLY A 45 -18.26 -6.64 -8.38
C GLY A 45 -17.33 -6.02 -7.33
N THR A 46 -16.33 -6.75 -6.85
CA THR A 46 -15.34 -6.22 -5.90
C THR A 46 -14.42 -5.21 -6.58
N VAL A 47 -14.30 -4.00 -6.01
CA VAL A 47 -13.27 -3.02 -6.38
C VAL A 47 -12.19 -3.03 -5.32
N SER A 48 -10.95 -3.24 -5.75
CA SER A 48 -9.77 -3.28 -4.89
C SER A 48 -8.79 -2.19 -5.30
N PHE A 49 -7.97 -1.75 -4.35
CA PHE A 49 -6.86 -0.86 -4.64
C PHE A 49 -5.64 -1.22 -3.78
N ARG A 50 -4.45 -0.83 -4.24
CA ARG A 50 -3.20 -0.93 -3.49
C ARG A 50 -2.30 0.26 -3.78
N ILE A 51 -1.41 0.56 -2.86
CA ILE A 51 -0.40 1.62 -3.03
C ILE A 51 0.53 1.25 -4.21
N ALA A 52 0.77 2.20 -5.10
CA ALA A 52 1.55 2.01 -6.34
C ALA A 52 3.07 2.15 -6.13
N THR A 53 3.58 2.33 -4.91
CA THR A 53 5.03 2.39 -4.68
C THR A 53 5.67 1.01 -4.86
N ILE A 54 6.59 0.92 -5.82
CA ILE A 54 7.17 -0.34 -6.28
C ILE A 54 8.40 -0.73 -5.46
N CYS A 55 8.40 -1.94 -4.93
CA CYS A 55 9.58 -2.56 -4.32
C CYS A 55 10.72 -2.63 -5.34
N LYS A 56 11.88 -2.05 -4.99
CA LYS A 56 13.08 -2.06 -5.85
C LYS A 56 13.73 -3.45 -6.03
N LEU A 57 13.22 -4.50 -5.36
CA LEU A 57 13.67 -5.89 -5.49
C LEU A 57 12.68 -6.74 -6.29
N CYS A 58 11.48 -6.98 -5.77
CA CYS A 58 10.49 -7.82 -6.46
C CYS A 58 9.56 -7.08 -7.42
N GLY A 59 9.63 -5.75 -7.55
CA GLY A 59 8.77 -4.99 -8.46
C GLY A 59 7.29 -4.93 -8.07
N ARG A 60 6.90 -5.40 -6.88
CA ARG A 60 5.50 -5.37 -6.41
C ARG A 60 5.17 -4.05 -5.69
N GLY A 61 3.95 -3.56 -5.89
CA GLY A 61 3.38 -2.44 -5.13
C GLY A 61 3.20 -2.82 -3.66
N ALA A 62 3.86 -2.09 -2.76
CA ALA A 62 3.85 -2.39 -1.34
C ALA A 62 4.28 -1.18 -0.50
N LYS A 63 4.04 -1.25 0.82
CA LYS A 63 4.77 -0.45 1.81
C LYS A 63 6.25 -0.81 1.71
N LEU A 64 7.10 0.20 1.57
CA LEU A 64 8.54 0.00 1.34
C LEU A 64 9.36 0.44 2.55
N TYR A 65 10.40 -0.33 2.83
CA TYR A 65 11.36 -0.15 3.90
C TYR A 65 12.70 0.22 3.29
N GLU A 66 13.32 1.27 3.82
CA GLU A 66 14.66 1.64 3.40
C GLU A 66 15.66 0.60 3.91
N ILE A 67 16.55 0.18 3.02
CA ILE A 67 17.68 -0.66 3.35
C ILE A 67 18.95 0.10 3.00
N ASP A 68 19.91 0.02 3.91
CA ASP A 68 21.25 0.53 3.69
C ASP A 68 22.10 -0.57 3.03
N MET A 69 22.55 -0.31 1.80
CA MET A 69 23.49 -1.17 1.08
C MET A 69 24.83 -0.43 0.87
N GLY A 70 25.26 0.35 1.86
CA GLY A 70 26.47 1.18 1.80
C GLY A 70 26.22 2.45 0.98
N PRO A 71 26.85 2.63 -0.20
CA PRO A 71 26.69 3.85 -0.99
C PRO A 71 25.29 4.01 -1.63
N ILE A 72 24.45 2.97 -1.60
CA ILE A 72 23.12 2.97 -2.24
C ILE A 72 22.04 2.68 -1.20
N LYS A 73 21.04 3.56 -1.14
CA LYS A 73 19.79 3.34 -0.40
C LYS A 73 18.71 2.78 -1.32
N LYS A 74 18.11 1.64 -0.94
CA LYS A 74 16.97 1.04 -1.67
C LYS A 74 15.72 1.01 -0.80
N LYS A 75 14.55 0.99 -1.44
CA LYS A 75 13.25 0.86 -0.79
C LYS A 75 12.62 -0.46 -1.24
N ILE A 76 12.35 -1.38 -0.30
CA ILE A 76 11.92 -2.75 -0.61
C ILE A 76 10.72 -3.17 0.25
N CYS A 77 9.92 -4.13 -0.18
CA CYS A 77 8.77 -4.59 0.61
C CYS A 77 9.20 -5.46 1.81
N ALA A 78 8.32 -5.58 2.81
CA ALA A 78 8.55 -6.37 4.02
C ALA A 78 8.94 -7.84 3.72
N GLU A 79 8.37 -8.42 2.68
CA GLU A 79 8.64 -9.80 2.28
C GLU A 79 10.06 -9.99 1.74
N ASP A 80 10.54 -9.06 0.91
CA ASP A 80 11.92 -9.12 0.42
C ASP A 80 12.91 -8.71 1.50
N TYR A 81 12.52 -7.85 2.44
CA TYR A 81 13.32 -7.56 3.62
C TYR A 81 13.52 -8.82 4.46
N CYS A 82 12.44 -9.56 4.74
CA CYS A 82 12.52 -10.83 5.47
C CYS A 82 13.37 -11.88 4.73
N LYS A 83 13.31 -11.95 3.40
CA LYS A 83 14.19 -12.84 2.62
C LYS A 83 15.67 -12.47 2.76
N LEU A 84 15.99 -11.17 2.84
CA LEU A 84 17.37 -10.70 2.92
C LEU A 84 17.96 -10.79 4.34
N PHE A 85 17.17 -10.47 5.36
CA PHE A 85 17.66 -10.28 6.73
C PHE A 85 17.14 -11.34 7.71
N GLY A 86 16.25 -12.24 7.27
CA GLY A 86 15.65 -13.27 8.12
C GLY A 86 14.65 -12.76 9.16
N VAL A 87 14.35 -11.47 9.14
CA VAL A 87 13.43 -10.80 10.08
C VAL A 87 12.46 -9.89 9.32
N TYR A 88 11.22 -9.78 9.80
CA TYR A 88 10.29 -8.78 9.28
C TYR A 88 10.64 -7.39 9.84
N PRO A 89 10.69 -6.36 9.00
CA PRO A 89 10.96 -4.99 9.42
C PRO A 89 9.76 -4.30 10.07
#